data_AF-A0A6M1SB17-F1
#
_entry.id   AF-A0A6M1SB17-F1
#
_cell.length_a   1.000
_cell.length_b   1.000
_cell.length_c   1.000
_cell.angle_alpha   90.00
_cell.angle_beta   90.00
_cell.angle_gamma   90.00
#
_symmetry.space_group_name_H-M   'P 1'
#
loop_
_entity.id
_entity.type
_entity.pdbx_description
1 polymer ?
#
loop_
_entity_poly.entity_id
_entity_poly.type
_entity_poly.pdbx_seq_one_letter_code
_entity_poly.pdbx_strand_id
1 'polypeptide(L)'
;MARRATKTAAVESAATTSLTTYKGFNKDWTCRDFQYEVGKTYEHEGAVVRCASGGFHSCEHPLDTWTYYEPNVSRFAQVTASGDIDREHGGDTKIASGKLTIDFELSLGDMARKAVAYVAGLVKASLDTNVTAGYGAHSSTAGEGAHSSTAGTRAHSSTAGTRAHSSTAGEGAHSSTAGTRAHSSTAGYGAHSSTAGEGAHSSTAGEGAHSSTAGTRAHSSTAGEGAHSSTAGEGAHSSTAGYGAHSEVNGDNSIAHSAGRFGTASAVAGSAISLAAYDESVWPPKLIAVRSSMVGENGIEAGKRYRLTTAGEFEEVSE
;
A
#
# COMPACT_ATOMS: atom_id res chain seq x y z
N MET A 1 -51.87 -31.04 31.84
CA MET A 1 -51.48 -31.37 30.44
C MET A 1 -52.08 -30.32 29.51
N ALA A 2 -51.34 -29.24 29.22
CA ALA A 2 -51.79 -28.22 28.28
C ALA A 2 -51.36 -28.60 26.86
N ARG A 3 -52.34 -28.82 25.97
CA ARG A 3 -52.12 -29.15 24.56
C ARG A 3 -51.68 -27.89 23.81
N ARG A 4 -50.56 -28.02 23.09
CA ARG A 4 -49.93 -26.99 22.27
C ARG A 4 -50.80 -26.75 21.02
N ALA A 5 -51.22 -25.50 20.81
CA ALA A 5 -51.96 -25.09 19.61
C ALA A 5 -51.00 -25.05 18.41
N THR A 6 -51.34 -25.77 17.35
CA THR A 6 -50.64 -25.77 16.07
C THR A 6 -51.03 -24.50 15.29
N LYS A 7 -50.06 -23.64 15.03
CA LYS A 7 -50.22 -22.44 14.21
C LYS A 7 -50.10 -22.86 12.74
N THR A 8 -51.20 -22.82 12.00
CA THR A 8 -51.24 -23.06 10.56
C THR A 8 -50.41 -21.98 9.86
N ALA A 9 -49.37 -22.38 9.12
CA ALA A 9 -48.58 -21.46 8.30
C ALA A 9 -49.42 -21.03 7.09
N ALA A 10 -49.61 -19.73 6.94
CA ALA A 10 -50.12 -19.14 5.70
C ALA A 10 -49.05 -19.34 4.61
N VAL A 11 -49.46 -19.88 3.47
CA VAL A 11 -48.61 -20.01 2.29
C VAL A 11 -48.38 -18.61 1.73
N GLU A 12 -47.15 -18.14 1.86
CA GLU A 12 -46.68 -16.87 1.32
C GLU A 12 -46.58 -17.01 -0.22
N SER A 13 -47.36 -16.19 -0.94
CA SER A 13 -47.36 -16.13 -2.40
C SER A 13 -45.97 -15.70 -2.89
N ALA A 14 -45.27 -16.59 -3.61
CA ALA A 14 -44.01 -16.26 -4.27
C ALA A 14 -44.18 -15.00 -5.13
N ALA A 15 -43.33 -14.00 -4.92
CA ALA A 15 -43.30 -12.80 -5.75
C ALA A 15 -42.93 -13.22 -7.19
N THR A 16 -43.91 -13.18 -8.10
CA THR A 16 -43.69 -13.46 -9.51
C THR A 16 -42.72 -12.41 -10.06
N THR A 17 -41.49 -12.83 -10.40
CA THR A 17 -40.49 -11.92 -10.97
C THR A 17 -40.97 -11.47 -12.34
N SER A 18 -41.27 -10.18 -12.49
CA SER A 18 -41.64 -9.57 -13.75
C SER A 18 -40.49 -8.74 -14.32
N LEU A 19 -40.37 -8.73 -15.64
CA LEU A 19 -39.31 -8.06 -16.39
C LEU A 19 -39.94 -7.11 -17.40
N THR A 20 -39.45 -5.86 -17.41
CA THR A 20 -39.76 -4.93 -18.48
C THR A 20 -38.95 -5.31 -19.71
N THR A 21 -39.64 -5.67 -20.79
CA THR A 21 -39.03 -6.05 -22.07
C THR A 21 -39.75 -5.36 -23.24
N TYR A 22 -39.31 -5.64 -24.45
CA TYR A 22 -39.77 -4.99 -25.68
C TYR A 22 -40.10 -6.03 -26.73
N LYS A 23 -41.19 -5.84 -27.46
CA LYS A 23 -41.63 -6.78 -28.49
C LYS A 23 -42.04 -6.05 -29.76
N GLY A 24 -41.62 -6.59 -30.90
CA GLY A 24 -42.07 -6.18 -32.23
C GLY A 24 -43.24 -7.03 -32.73
N PHE A 25 -44.08 -6.43 -33.57
CA PHE A 25 -45.28 -7.01 -34.17
C PHE A 25 -45.43 -6.53 -35.62
N ASN A 26 -46.19 -7.28 -36.42
CA ASN A 26 -46.68 -6.81 -37.71
C ASN A 26 -47.64 -5.60 -37.52
N LYS A 27 -47.94 -4.86 -38.61
CA LYS A 27 -48.80 -3.66 -38.55
C LYS A 27 -50.20 -3.93 -37.98
N ASP A 28 -50.69 -5.14 -38.18
CA ASP A 28 -51.97 -5.65 -37.71
C ASP A 28 -51.90 -6.23 -36.28
N TRP A 29 -50.80 -6.04 -35.54
CA TRP A 29 -50.54 -6.61 -34.21
C TRP A 29 -50.42 -8.13 -34.16
N THR A 30 -50.16 -8.78 -35.29
CA THR A 30 -49.84 -10.21 -35.30
C THR A 30 -48.35 -10.46 -35.03
N CYS A 31 -48.05 -11.61 -34.43
CA CYS A 31 -46.71 -12.19 -34.40
C CYS A 31 -46.85 -13.68 -34.67
N ARG A 32 -46.38 -14.13 -35.84
CA ARG A 32 -46.73 -15.44 -36.41
C ARG A 32 -48.26 -15.58 -36.50
N ASP A 33 -48.82 -16.67 -36.01
CA ASP A 33 -50.25 -17.00 -36.13
C ASP A 33 -51.09 -16.51 -34.93
N PHE A 34 -50.55 -15.58 -34.11
CA PHE A 34 -51.21 -15.08 -32.92
C PHE A 34 -51.46 -13.58 -32.97
N GLN A 35 -52.68 -13.17 -32.62
CA GLN A 35 -53.13 -11.78 -32.58
C GLN A 35 -52.96 -11.20 -31.17
N TYR A 36 -52.28 -10.06 -31.08
CA TYR A 36 -52.11 -9.32 -29.82
C TYR A 36 -52.95 -8.05 -29.80
N GLU A 37 -53.21 -7.56 -28.60
CA GLU A 37 -53.89 -6.30 -28.34
C GLU A 37 -53.21 -5.60 -27.14
N VAL A 38 -53.06 -4.28 -27.23
CA VAL A 38 -52.49 -3.45 -26.16
C VAL A 38 -53.39 -3.50 -24.92
N GLY A 39 -52.78 -3.61 -23.75
CA GLY A 39 -53.44 -3.74 -22.44
C GLY A 39 -53.86 -5.17 -22.09
N LYS A 40 -53.65 -6.15 -22.97
CA LYS A 40 -53.98 -7.56 -22.71
C LYS A 40 -52.79 -8.34 -22.17
N THR A 41 -53.12 -9.40 -21.45
CA THR A 41 -52.18 -10.36 -20.88
C THR A 41 -52.44 -11.73 -21.46
N TYR A 42 -51.38 -12.44 -21.80
CA TYR A 42 -51.40 -13.74 -22.44
C TYR A 42 -50.55 -14.71 -21.64
N GLU A 43 -51.01 -15.96 -21.53
CA GLU A 43 -50.31 -17.05 -20.84
C GLU A 43 -50.07 -18.19 -21.83
N HIS A 44 -48.89 -18.80 -21.73
CA HIS A 44 -48.45 -19.90 -22.57
C HIS A 44 -48.59 -21.20 -21.79
N GLU A 45 -49.28 -22.15 -22.39
CA GLU A 45 -49.40 -23.52 -21.89
C GLU A 45 -48.25 -24.36 -22.46
N GLY A 46 -47.39 -24.88 -21.58
CA GLY A 46 -46.27 -25.75 -21.96
C GLY A 46 -44.90 -25.20 -21.57
N ALA A 47 -43.84 -25.87 -22.04
CA ALA A 47 -42.48 -25.51 -21.70
C ALA A 47 -42.05 -24.22 -22.42
N VAL A 48 -41.49 -23.26 -21.67
CA VAL A 48 -40.97 -22.00 -22.19
C VAL A 48 -39.57 -22.20 -22.78
N VAL A 49 -39.41 -21.94 -24.08
CA VAL A 49 -38.20 -22.18 -24.89
C VAL A 49 -37.96 -21.02 -25.88
N ARG A 50 -36.75 -20.46 -25.83
CA ARG A 50 -36.33 -19.26 -26.60
C ARG A 50 -36.24 -19.43 -28.12
N CYS A 51 -36.13 -20.67 -28.60
CA CYS A 51 -35.88 -20.97 -30.02
C CYS A 51 -36.91 -21.92 -30.67
N ALA A 52 -38.10 -22.09 -30.07
CA ALA A 52 -39.17 -22.92 -30.60
C ALA A 52 -40.55 -22.21 -30.45
N SER A 53 -41.65 -22.92 -30.70
CA SER A 53 -43.01 -22.44 -30.47
C SER A 53 -43.42 -22.35 -28.99
N GLY A 54 -42.49 -22.62 -28.06
CA GLY A 54 -42.76 -22.71 -26.63
C GLY A 54 -42.67 -21.35 -25.92
N GLY A 55 -43.60 -20.42 -26.14
CA GLY A 55 -43.72 -19.21 -25.31
C GLY A 55 -43.56 -17.88 -26.05
N PHE A 56 -43.61 -16.79 -25.28
CA PHE A 56 -43.67 -15.45 -25.81
C PHE A 56 -42.29 -14.81 -25.89
N HIS A 57 -41.82 -14.53 -27.11
CA HIS A 57 -40.53 -13.86 -27.31
C HIS A 57 -40.61 -12.35 -27.18
N SER A 58 -39.68 -11.78 -26.42
CA SER A 58 -39.40 -10.34 -26.29
C SER A 58 -37.90 -10.12 -26.10
N CYS A 59 -37.44 -8.86 -26.10
CA CYS A 59 -36.04 -8.48 -25.91
C CYS A 59 -35.91 -7.54 -24.70
N GLU A 60 -34.87 -7.68 -23.89
CA GLU A 60 -34.61 -6.76 -22.77
C GLU A 60 -34.06 -5.42 -23.28
N HIS A 61 -33.26 -5.43 -24.35
CA HIS A 61 -32.83 -4.23 -25.06
C HIS A 61 -33.79 -3.95 -26.23
N PRO A 62 -34.38 -2.74 -26.31
CA PRO A 62 -35.42 -2.43 -27.28
C PRO A 62 -34.93 -2.53 -28.73
N LEU A 63 -33.68 -2.15 -29.03
CA LEU A 63 -33.21 -2.14 -30.43
C LEU A 63 -32.91 -3.54 -30.97
N ASP A 64 -32.79 -4.54 -30.10
CA ASP A 64 -32.60 -5.94 -30.54
C ASP A 64 -33.86 -6.45 -31.25
N THR A 65 -35.03 -5.86 -30.96
CA THR A 65 -36.27 -6.16 -31.68
C THR A 65 -36.19 -5.83 -33.17
N TRP A 66 -35.29 -4.92 -33.58
CA TRP A 66 -35.11 -4.55 -34.99
C TRP A 66 -34.43 -5.63 -35.84
N THR A 67 -33.72 -6.56 -35.20
CA THR A 67 -33.18 -7.76 -35.87
C THR A 67 -34.29 -8.69 -36.35
N TYR A 68 -35.48 -8.59 -35.74
CA TYR A 68 -36.63 -9.46 -36.01
C TYR A 68 -37.78 -8.75 -36.73
N TYR A 69 -37.90 -7.43 -36.57
CA TYR A 69 -38.98 -6.61 -37.11
C TYR A 69 -38.42 -5.31 -37.67
N GLU A 70 -38.64 -5.06 -38.96
CA GLU A 70 -38.16 -3.86 -39.62
C GLU A 70 -38.88 -2.60 -39.09
N PRO A 71 -38.15 -1.58 -38.61
CA PRO A 71 -38.74 -0.46 -37.86
C PRO A 71 -39.69 0.44 -38.66
N ASN A 72 -39.62 0.42 -40.00
CA ASN A 72 -40.49 1.21 -40.89
C ASN A 72 -41.82 0.52 -41.23
N VAL A 73 -41.93 -0.79 -40.99
CA VAL A 73 -43.10 -1.60 -41.36
C VAL A 73 -43.71 -2.37 -40.18
N SER A 74 -43.16 -2.21 -38.97
CA SER A 74 -43.59 -2.93 -37.77
C SER A 74 -44.04 -1.99 -36.66
N ARG A 75 -44.73 -2.57 -35.66
CA ARG A 75 -45.14 -1.89 -34.42
C ARG A 75 -44.36 -2.46 -33.25
N PHE A 76 -44.11 -1.64 -32.23
CA PHE A 76 -43.34 -2.04 -31.06
C PHE A 76 -44.09 -1.69 -29.79
N ALA A 77 -43.96 -2.51 -28.77
CA ALA A 77 -44.56 -2.25 -27.46
C ALA A 77 -43.56 -2.50 -26.34
N GLN A 78 -43.71 -1.75 -25.25
CA GLN A 78 -43.19 -2.17 -23.96
C GLN A 78 -44.10 -3.28 -23.45
N VAL A 79 -43.51 -4.36 -22.96
CA VAL A 79 -44.24 -5.52 -22.48
C VAL A 79 -43.68 -5.98 -21.14
N THR A 80 -44.56 -6.44 -20.27
CA THR A 80 -44.19 -7.07 -19.00
C THR A 80 -44.13 -8.57 -19.21
N ALA A 81 -42.93 -9.13 -19.20
CA ALA A 81 -42.68 -10.57 -19.26
C ALA A 81 -42.63 -11.15 -17.83
N SER A 82 -43.33 -12.26 -17.60
CA SER A 82 -43.36 -12.94 -16.30
C SER A 82 -43.63 -14.45 -16.47
N GLY A 83 -43.75 -15.18 -15.36
CA GLY A 83 -43.82 -16.64 -15.36
C GLY A 83 -42.43 -17.24 -15.56
N ASP A 84 -42.36 -18.43 -16.18
CA ASP A 84 -41.09 -19.04 -16.55
C ASP A 84 -40.38 -18.18 -17.59
N ILE A 85 -39.07 -17.96 -17.42
CA ILE A 85 -38.24 -17.15 -18.30
C ILE A 85 -37.04 -17.97 -18.78
N ASP A 86 -36.87 -18.07 -20.10
CA ASP A 86 -35.72 -18.72 -20.74
C ASP A 86 -34.84 -17.68 -21.46
N ARG A 87 -33.51 -17.76 -21.25
CA ARG A 87 -32.49 -16.80 -21.72
C ARG A 87 -31.24 -17.55 -22.20
N GLU A 88 -30.54 -17.07 -23.23
CA GLU A 88 -29.15 -17.49 -23.48
C GLU A 88 -28.18 -16.71 -22.63
N HIS A 89 -27.01 -17.31 -22.45
CA HIS A 89 -25.79 -16.57 -22.16
C HIS A 89 -24.98 -16.35 -23.43
N GLY A 90 -24.65 -15.09 -23.76
CA GLY A 90 -23.73 -14.74 -24.85
C GLY A 90 -24.36 -14.42 -26.22
N GLY A 91 -25.70 -14.31 -26.30
CA GLY A 91 -26.44 -13.89 -27.50
C GLY A 91 -27.03 -12.48 -27.41
N ASP A 92 -28.05 -12.20 -28.22
CA ASP A 92 -28.85 -10.97 -28.08
C ASP A 92 -29.72 -11.00 -26.80
N THR A 93 -30.36 -9.89 -26.46
CA THR A 93 -31.16 -9.79 -25.23
C THR A 93 -32.52 -10.46 -25.32
N LYS A 94 -32.71 -11.37 -26.28
CA LYS A 94 -33.96 -12.08 -26.49
C LYS A 94 -34.23 -13.07 -25.38
N ILE A 95 -35.47 -13.09 -24.92
CA ILE A 95 -35.98 -14.01 -23.91
C ILE A 95 -37.26 -14.70 -24.43
N ALA A 96 -37.63 -15.82 -23.83
CA ALA A 96 -38.99 -16.35 -23.89
C ALA A 96 -39.63 -16.28 -22.50
N SER A 97 -40.91 -15.92 -22.44
CA SER A 97 -41.69 -15.91 -21.21
C SER A 97 -42.95 -16.77 -21.28
N GLY A 98 -43.35 -17.32 -20.13
CA GLY A 98 -44.60 -18.05 -19.96
C GLY A 98 -45.82 -17.12 -19.90
N LYS A 99 -45.62 -15.86 -19.53
CA LYS A 99 -46.68 -14.83 -19.48
C LYS A 99 -46.17 -13.52 -20.06
N LEU A 100 -47.03 -12.85 -20.82
CA LEU A 100 -46.72 -11.58 -21.47
C LEU A 100 -47.89 -10.62 -21.40
N THR A 101 -47.67 -9.42 -20.86
CA THR A 101 -48.62 -8.31 -20.91
C THR A 101 -48.14 -7.27 -21.90
N ILE A 102 -49.02 -6.83 -22.81
CA ILE A 102 -48.71 -5.73 -23.74
C ILE A 102 -49.05 -4.42 -23.03
N ASP A 103 -48.07 -3.67 -22.54
CA ASP A 103 -48.34 -2.51 -21.68
C ASP A 103 -48.86 -1.33 -22.50
N PHE A 104 -48.05 -0.87 -23.46
CA PHE A 104 -48.35 0.24 -24.35
C PHE A 104 -47.46 0.22 -25.60
N GLU A 105 -47.97 0.80 -26.68
CA GLU A 105 -47.22 0.97 -27.92
C GLU A 105 -46.12 2.03 -27.77
N LEU A 106 -44.99 1.80 -28.44
CA LEU A 106 -43.82 2.67 -28.45
C LEU A 106 -43.65 3.33 -29.82
N SER A 107 -43.37 4.63 -29.82
CA SER A 107 -42.81 5.28 -31.00
C SER A 107 -41.35 4.89 -31.20
N LEU A 108 -40.79 5.10 -32.40
CA LEU A 108 -39.35 4.94 -32.64
C LEU A 108 -38.51 5.85 -31.73
N GLY A 109 -39.03 7.03 -31.36
CA GLY A 109 -38.39 7.93 -30.41
C GLY A 109 -38.39 7.37 -28.98
N ASP A 110 -39.44 6.66 -28.57
CA ASP A 110 -39.47 5.96 -27.28
C ASP A 110 -38.47 4.80 -27.25
N MET A 111 -38.40 4.03 -28.34
CA MET A 111 -37.43 2.94 -28.48
C MET A 111 -36.00 3.43 -28.28
N ALA A 112 -35.63 4.54 -28.95
CA ALA A 112 -34.30 5.15 -28.80
C ALA A 112 -34.03 5.62 -27.36
N ARG A 113 -35.00 6.29 -26.71
CA ARG A 113 -34.87 6.73 -25.30
C ARG A 113 -34.67 5.54 -24.36
N LYS A 114 -35.44 4.47 -24.55
CA LYS A 114 -35.36 3.26 -23.73
C LYS A 114 -34.05 2.50 -23.95
N ALA A 115 -33.51 2.49 -25.17
CA ALA A 115 -32.20 1.90 -25.48
C ALA A 115 -31.07 2.59 -24.69
N VAL A 116 -31.05 3.92 -24.71
CA VAL A 116 -30.08 4.72 -23.93
C VAL A 116 -30.24 4.44 -22.45
N ALA A 117 -31.48 4.38 -21.94
CA ALA A 117 -31.74 4.08 -20.54
C ALA A 117 -31.26 2.68 -20.13
N TYR A 118 -31.42 1.67 -20.99
CA TYR A 118 -30.94 0.31 -20.75
C TYR A 118 -29.40 0.27 -20.63
N VAL A 119 -28.69 0.84 -21.60
CA VAL A 119 -27.22 0.89 -21.59
C VAL A 119 -26.70 1.68 -20.39
N ALA A 120 -27.31 2.83 -20.07
CA ALA A 120 -26.95 3.60 -18.88
C ALA A 120 -27.16 2.81 -17.58
N GLY A 121 -28.22 1.99 -17.52
CA GLY A 121 -28.48 1.06 -16.41
C GLY A 121 -27.37 0.01 -16.24
N LEU A 122 -26.93 -0.60 -17.34
CA LEU A 122 -25.82 -1.56 -17.33
C LEU A 122 -24.51 -0.92 -16.86
N VAL A 123 -24.19 0.29 -17.37
CA VAL A 123 -23.01 1.05 -16.93
C VAL A 123 -23.07 1.34 -15.43
N LYS A 124 -24.22 1.79 -14.93
CA LYS A 124 -24.40 2.06 -13.51
C LYS A 124 -24.21 0.80 -12.66
N ALA A 125 -24.80 -0.32 -13.05
CA ALA A 125 -24.61 -1.59 -12.36
C ALA A 125 -23.15 -2.06 -12.37
N SER A 126 -22.40 -1.80 -13.44
CA SER A 126 -20.97 -2.14 -13.51
C SER A 126 -20.09 -1.28 -12.59
N LEU A 127 -20.48 -0.03 -12.31
CA LEU A 127 -19.74 0.85 -11.40
C LEU A 127 -19.85 0.40 -9.94
N ASP A 128 -20.95 -0.25 -9.56
CA ASP A 128 -21.14 -0.81 -8.22
C ASP A 128 -20.30 -2.09 -7.99
N THR A 129 -19.73 -2.70 -9.05
CA THR A 129 -18.82 -3.85 -8.97
C THR A 129 -17.33 -3.48 -8.83
N ASN A 130 -17.01 -2.25 -8.44
CA ASN A 130 -15.62 -1.77 -8.40
C ASN A 130 -14.74 -2.59 -7.43
N VAL A 131 -13.78 -3.33 -8.01
CA VAL A 131 -12.73 -4.15 -7.37
C VAL A 131 -11.64 -3.26 -6.73
N THR A 132 -12.00 -2.10 -6.19
CA THR A 132 -11.02 -1.11 -5.69
C THR A 132 -10.88 -1.12 -4.17
N ALA A 133 -11.66 -1.92 -3.47
CA ALA A 133 -11.55 -2.15 -2.03
C ALA A 133 -11.86 -3.61 -1.69
N GLY A 134 -11.00 -4.26 -0.91
CA GLY A 134 -11.22 -5.65 -0.50
C GLY A 134 -9.98 -6.38 0.00
N TYR A 135 -10.22 -7.49 0.70
CA TYR A 135 -9.18 -8.42 1.15
C TYR A 135 -8.61 -9.21 -0.03
N GLY A 136 -7.29 -9.23 -0.19
CA GLY A 136 -6.63 -10.02 -1.24
C GLY A 136 -6.81 -9.49 -2.67
N ALA A 137 -7.19 -8.22 -2.85
CA ALA A 137 -7.35 -7.62 -4.16
C ALA A 137 -6.01 -7.54 -4.93
N HIS A 138 -6.04 -7.72 -6.26
CA HIS A 138 -4.84 -7.55 -7.07
C HIS A 138 -4.36 -6.08 -7.10
N SER A 139 -5.31 -5.13 -7.10
CA SER A 139 -5.05 -3.70 -6.91
C SER A 139 -6.18 -3.10 -6.08
N SER A 140 -5.86 -2.22 -5.14
CA SER A 140 -6.87 -1.52 -4.34
C SER A 140 -6.48 -0.07 -4.06
N THR A 141 -7.48 0.80 -3.95
CA THR A 141 -7.26 2.14 -3.37
C THR A 141 -6.97 2.00 -1.88
N ALA A 142 -7.73 1.13 -1.20
CA ALA A 142 -7.47 0.73 0.16
C ALA A 142 -7.85 -0.73 0.41
N GLY A 143 -7.10 -1.45 1.25
CA GLY A 143 -7.43 -2.83 1.57
C GLY A 143 -6.37 -3.57 2.38
N GLU A 144 -6.70 -4.79 2.81
CA GLU A 144 -5.78 -5.70 3.50
C GLU A 144 -5.29 -6.80 2.55
N GLY A 145 -3.98 -7.05 2.54
CA GLY A 145 -3.39 -8.17 1.78
C GLY A 145 -3.43 -8.00 0.27
N ALA A 146 -3.58 -6.77 -0.23
CA ALA A 146 -3.59 -6.51 -1.67
C ALA A 146 -2.18 -6.67 -2.29
N HIS A 147 -2.08 -7.07 -3.55
CA HIS A 147 -0.80 -7.13 -4.24
C HIS A 147 -0.21 -5.72 -4.50
N SER A 148 -1.06 -4.75 -4.84
CA SER A 148 -0.70 -3.33 -4.96
C SER A 148 -1.79 -2.46 -4.36
N SER A 149 -1.42 -1.43 -3.59
CA SER A 149 -2.41 -0.52 -2.99
C SER A 149 -1.95 0.93 -2.87
N THR A 150 -2.89 1.86 -2.90
CA THR A 150 -2.58 3.25 -2.53
C THR A 150 -2.42 3.38 -1.02
N ALA A 151 -3.38 2.87 -0.24
CA ALA A 151 -3.39 2.88 1.22
C ALA A 151 -3.71 1.48 1.79
N GLY A 152 -2.69 0.66 2.11
CA GLY A 152 -2.91 -0.77 2.39
C GLY A 152 -2.24 -1.32 3.64
N THR A 153 -2.90 -2.29 4.27
CA THR A 153 -2.33 -3.08 5.38
C THR A 153 -1.84 -4.41 4.83
N ARG A 154 -0.60 -4.81 5.15
CA ARG A 154 0.00 -6.08 4.69
C ARG A 154 0.01 -6.26 3.17
N ALA A 155 0.05 -5.16 2.41
CA ALA A 155 0.14 -5.22 0.97
C ALA A 155 1.55 -5.64 0.50
N HIS A 156 1.66 -6.24 -0.68
CA HIS A 156 2.97 -6.56 -1.26
C HIS A 156 3.70 -5.29 -1.73
N SER A 157 2.96 -4.33 -2.29
CA SER A 157 3.43 -2.98 -2.59
C SER A 157 2.37 -1.94 -2.20
N SER A 158 2.81 -0.79 -1.66
CA SER A 158 1.90 0.28 -1.26
C SER A 158 2.49 1.69 -1.42
N THR A 159 1.66 2.68 -1.72
CA THR A 159 2.12 4.08 -1.62
C THR A 159 2.18 4.51 -0.15
N ALA A 160 1.13 4.26 0.62
CA ALA A 160 1.06 4.48 2.07
C ALA A 160 0.64 3.15 2.73
N GLY A 161 1.53 2.48 3.45
CA GLY A 161 1.21 1.13 3.95
C GLY A 161 1.69 0.80 5.34
N THR A 162 0.88 0.00 6.04
CA THR A 162 1.24 -0.58 7.35
C THR A 162 1.60 -2.04 7.16
N ARG A 163 2.81 -2.42 7.58
CA ARG A 163 3.36 -3.78 7.47
C ARG A 163 3.39 -4.31 6.03
N ALA A 164 3.58 -3.42 5.05
CA ALA A 164 3.73 -3.81 3.66
C ALA A 164 5.11 -4.45 3.40
N HIS A 165 5.22 -5.28 2.36
CA HIS A 165 6.54 -5.78 1.96
C HIS A 165 7.40 -4.65 1.35
N SER A 166 6.79 -3.77 0.55
CA SER A 166 7.41 -2.55 0.05
C SER A 166 6.45 -1.37 0.16
N SER A 167 6.93 -0.20 0.57
CA SER A 167 6.13 1.02 0.58
C SER A 167 6.88 2.30 0.18
N THR A 168 6.18 3.28 -0.39
CA THR A 168 6.75 4.62 -0.53
C THR A 168 6.79 5.32 0.84
N ALA A 169 5.65 5.35 1.54
CA ALA A 169 5.54 5.77 2.92
C ALA A 169 4.98 4.60 3.73
N GLY A 170 5.62 4.17 4.81
CA GLY A 170 5.01 3.09 5.59
C GLY A 170 5.51 2.87 7.00
N GLU A 171 4.65 2.25 7.79
CA GLU A 171 4.94 1.84 9.16
C GLU A 171 5.18 0.33 9.21
N GLY A 172 6.34 -0.08 9.72
CA GLY A 172 6.68 -1.50 9.88
C GLY A 172 6.85 -2.26 8.56
N ALA A 173 7.15 -1.56 7.46
CA ALA A 173 7.37 -2.18 6.16
C ALA A 173 8.71 -2.92 6.12
N HIS A 174 8.84 -3.97 5.29
CA HIS A 174 10.14 -4.62 5.08
C HIS A 174 11.11 -3.71 4.31
N SER A 175 10.63 -3.00 3.30
CA SER A 175 11.38 -1.95 2.60
C SER A 175 10.52 -0.70 2.42
N SER A 176 11.12 0.48 2.59
CA SER A 176 10.41 1.74 2.39
C SER A 176 11.26 2.87 1.85
N THR A 177 10.66 3.82 1.13
CA THR A 177 11.33 5.08 0.81
C THR A 177 11.32 6.01 2.03
N ALA A 178 10.17 6.20 2.66
CA ALA A 178 9.94 6.96 3.89
C ALA A 178 9.29 6.05 4.95
N GLY A 179 10.07 5.55 5.89
CA GLY A 179 9.65 4.46 6.80
C GLY A 179 9.67 4.82 8.27
N THR A 180 8.63 4.43 9.01
CA THR A 180 8.68 4.35 10.48
C THR A 180 8.83 2.89 10.88
N ARG A 181 9.86 2.55 11.65
CA ARG A 181 10.14 1.18 12.12
C ARG A 181 10.24 0.14 10.98
N ALA A 182 10.71 0.55 9.82
CA ALA A 182 10.93 -0.35 8.70
C ALA A 182 12.17 -1.24 8.92
N HIS A 183 12.22 -2.41 8.30
CA HIS A 183 13.45 -3.21 8.31
C HIS A 183 14.55 -2.50 7.49
N SER A 184 14.19 -1.94 6.35
CA SER A 184 15.07 -1.09 5.54
C SER A 184 14.33 0.16 5.05
N SER A 185 14.98 1.33 5.12
CA SER A 185 14.41 2.57 4.61
C SER A 185 15.42 3.48 3.92
N THR A 186 15.01 4.22 2.89
CA THR A 186 15.85 5.31 2.35
C THR A 186 15.91 6.47 3.33
N ALA A 187 14.76 6.96 3.78
CA ALA A 187 14.58 7.92 4.86
C ALA A 187 13.71 7.28 5.94
N GLY A 188 14.12 7.25 7.21
CA GLY A 188 13.25 6.62 8.21
C GLY A 188 13.56 6.91 9.67
N TYR A 189 12.55 6.69 10.49
CA TYR A 189 12.61 6.79 11.95
C TYR A 189 12.59 5.40 12.57
N GLY A 190 13.60 5.06 13.36
CA GLY A 190 13.68 3.79 14.07
C GLY A 190 13.78 2.55 13.17
N ALA A 191 14.33 2.69 11.96
CA ALA A 191 14.53 1.57 11.05
C ALA A 191 15.68 0.65 11.50
N HIS A 192 15.66 -0.62 11.11
CA HIS A 192 16.83 -1.48 11.39
C HIS A 192 18.04 -1.05 10.54
N SER A 193 17.82 -0.74 9.27
CA SER A 193 18.83 -0.11 8.40
C SER A 193 18.25 1.08 7.65
N SER A 194 18.96 2.20 7.61
CA SER A 194 18.56 3.37 6.82
C SER A 194 19.69 3.99 6.00
N THR A 195 19.36 4.60 4.86
CA THR A 195 20.32 5.47 4.16
C THR A 195 20.43 6.81 4.89
N ALA A 196 19.30 7.43 5.18
CA ALA A 196 19.15 8.62 6.01
C ALA A 196 18.12 8.32 7.11
N GLY A 197 18.36 8.70 8.36
CA GLY A 197 17.32 8.50 9.37
C GLY A 197 17.70 8.82 10.80
N GLU A 198 16.70 8.80 11.66
CA GLU A 198 16.84 9.04 13.09
C GLU A 198 16.64 7.73 13.86
N GLY A 199 17.51 7.42 14.80
CA GLY A 199 17.36 6.28 15.71
C GLY A 199 17.44 4.91 15.04
N ALA A 200 18.09 4.82 13.87
CA ALA A 200 18.25 3.55 13.18
C ALA A 200 19.30 2.66 13.87
N HIS A 201 19.19 1.34 13.77
CA HIS A 201 20.25 0.47 14.30
C HIS A 201 21.54 0.60 13.46
N SER A 202 21.41 0.74 12.14
CA SER A 202 22.50 1.10 11.25
C SER A 202 22.05 2.17 10.26
N SER A 203 22.84 3.23 10.07
CA SER A 203 22.57 4.25 9.06
C SER A 203 23.80 4.60 8.20
N THR A 204 23.58 4.96 6.93
CA THR A 204 24.66 5.60 6.16
C THR A 204 24.86 7.02 6.68
N ALA A 205 23.77 7.78 6.78
CA ALA A 205 23.73 9.07 7.44
C ALA A 205 22.55 9.17 8.42
N GLY A 206 22.71 9.87 9.54
CA GLY A 206 21.62 9.98 10.48
C GLY A 206 21.97 10.47 11.88
N GLU A 207 20.93 10.74 12.66
CA GLU A 207 21.04 11.14 14.07
C GLU A 207 20.69 9.96 14.99
N GLY A 208 21.46 9.78 16.06
CA GLY A 208 21.11 8.84 17.14
C GLY A 208 21.14 7.36 16.72
N ALA A 209 21.83 7.01 15.64
CA ALA A 209 21.93 5.62 15.21
C ALA A 209 22.89 4.81 16.10
N HIS A 210 22.67 3.50 16.25
CA HIS A 210 23.62 2.66 16.99
C HIS A 210 24.96 2.53 16.25
N SER A 211 24.92 2.46 14.92
CA SER A 211 26.10 2.53 14.06
C SER A 211 25.80 3.43 12.86
N SER A 212 26.67 4.38 12.54
CA SER A 212 26.54 5.23 11.34
C SER A 212 27.83 5.34 10.53
N THR A 213 27.71 5.55 9.21
CA THR A 213 28.89 5.92 8.42
C THR A 213 29.21 7.40 8.61
N ALA A 214 28.21 8.28 8.50
CA ALA A 214 28.33 9.73 8.67
C ALA A 214 27.14 10.25 9.48
N GLY A 215 27.27 10.42 10.81
CA GLY A 215 26.09 10.76 11.63
C GLY A 215 26.37 11.61 12.85
N THR A 216 25.30 12.17 13.43
CA THR A 216 25.36 12.94 14.67
C THR A 216 24.87 12.07 15.83
N ARG A 217 25.53 12.18 17.00
CA ARG A 217 25.09 11.50 18.24
C ARG A 217 24.90 9.98 18.12
N ALA A 218 25.66 9.33 17.23
CA ALA A 218 25.62 7.88 17.08
C ALA A 218 26.39 7.18 18.21
N HIS A 219 26.04 5.93 18.55
CA HIS A 219 26.87 5.15 19.49
C HIS A 219 28.24 4.84 18.90
N SER A 220 28.28 4.48 17.62
CA SER A 220 29.52 4.30 16.85
C SER A 220 29.37 4.95 15.48
N SER A 221 30.36 5.73 15.04
CA SER A 221 30.38 6.28 13.68
C SER A 221 31.73 6.14 12.99
N THR A 222 31.73 5.99 11.66
CA THR A 222 33.00 6.11 10.90
C THR A 222 33.45 7.58 10.90
N ALA A 223 32.53 8.49 10.59
CA ALA A 223 32.70 9.92 10.71
C ALA A 223 31.43 10.57 11.29
N GLY A 224 31.57 11.73 11.94
CA GLY A 224 30.41 12.39 12.55
C GLY A 224 30.70 13.34 13.70
N GLU A 225 29.65 13.92 14.26
CA GLU A 225 29.71 14.86 15.39
C GLU A 225 29.03 14.27 16.63
N GLY A 226 29.70 14.34 17.78
CA GLY A 226 29.11 13.97 19.08
C GLY A 226 28.78 12.49 19.24
N ALA A 227 29.42 11.60 18.47
CA ALA A 227 29.26 10.15 18.62
C ALA A 227 29.96 9.63 19.90
N HIS A 228 29.46 8.55 20.52
CA HIS A 228 30.16 7.95 21.67
C HIS A 228 31.52 7.37 21.26
N SER A 229 31.61 6.73 20.10
CA SER A 229 32.86 6.29 19.50
C SER A 229 32.91 6.65 18.02
N SER A 230 34.04 7.17 17.52
CA SER A 230 34.20 7.44 16.10
C SER A 230 35.60 7.16 15.55
N THR A 231 35.71 6.75 14.28
CA THR A 231 37.03 6.62 13.64
C THR A 231 37.63 8.00 13.34
N ALA A 232 36.85 8.91 12.76
CA ALA A 232 37.24 10.28 12.41
C ALA A 232 36.06 11.27 12.56
N GLY A 233 35.87 11.82 13.77
CA GLY A 233 34.76 12.74 14.07
C GLY A 233 35.10 13.83 15.08
N GLU A 234 34.23 14.82 15.22
CA GLU A 234 34.38 15.95 16.15
C GLU A 234 33.57 15.71 17.44
N GLY A 235 34.16 15.99 18.60
CA GLY A 235 33.46 15.93 19.89
C GLY A 235 33.04 14.52 20.35
N ALA A 236 33.65 13.46 19.80
CA ALA A 236 33.36 12.09 20.21
C ALA A 236 34.11 11.68 21.49
N HIS A 237 33.46 10.91 22.37
CA HIS A 237 34.05 10.46 23.65
C HIS A 237 35.27 9.53 23.48
N SER A 238 35.26 8.72 22.41
CA SER A 238 36.34 7.81 22.03
C SER A 238 36.58 7.89 20.52
N SER A 239 37.55 8.72 20.09
CA SER A 239 37.91 8.84 18.68
C SER A 239 39.40 8.72 18.40
N THR A 240 39.74 8.06 17.29
CA THR A 240 41.13 7.66 17.01
C THR A 240 41.88 8.64 16.10
N ALA A 241 41.19 9.51 15.35
CA ALA A 241 41.83 10.40 14.36
C ALA A 241 41.15 11.79 14.16
N GLY A 242 40.19 12.20 15.00
CA GLY A 242 39.42 13.45 14.84
C GLY A 242 40.05 14.71 15.47
N TYR A 243 39.56 15.90 15.12
CA TYR A 243 39.97 17.16 15.77
C TYR A 243 39.43 17.22 17.21
N GLY A 244 40.30 17.46 18.19
CA GLY A 244 39.93 17.46 19.62
C GLY A 244 39.52 16.08 20.14
N ALA A 245 39.95 15.02 19.46
CA ALA A 245 39.59 13.63 19.78
C ALA A 245 40.04 13.21 21.18
N HIS A 246 39.14 12.67 21.99
CA HIS A 246 39.45 12.05 23.28
C HIS A 246 39.42 10.52 23.13
N SER A 247 40.32 9.80 23.80
CA SER A 247 40.28 8.34 23.93
C SER A 247 40.54 7.90 25.37
N GLU A 248 39.69 7.03 25.93
CA GLU A 248 39.84 6.50 27.28
C GLU A 248 39.71 4.98 27.29
N VAL A 249 40.57 4.32 28.08
CA VAL A 249 40.49 2.87 28.32
C VAL A 249 40.50 2.56 29.81
N ASN A 250 39.52 1.76 30.24
CA ASN A 250 39.34 1.29 31.61
C ASN A 250 39.66 -0.21 31.81
N GLY A 251 40.14 -0.88 30.76
CA GLY A 251 40.57 -2.28 30.82
C GLY A 251 42.05 -2.44 31.12
N ASP A 252 42.43 -3.59 31.68
CA ASP A 252 43.82 -3.96 31.95
C ASP A 252 44.61 -4.21 30.65
N ASN A 253 45.90 -3.88 30.62
CA ASN A 253 46.81 -4.09 29.47
C ASN A 253 46.31 -3.48 28.15
N SER A 254 45.59 -2.37 28.22
CA SER A 254 44.99 -1.70 27.07
C SER A 254 45.80 -0.46 26.64
N ILE A 255 45.53 0.07 25.44
CA ILE A 255 46.18 1.29 24.94
C ILE A 255 45.11 2.29 24.49
N ALA A 256 45.07 3.48 25.09
CA ALA A 256 44.29 4.61 24.58
C ALA A 256 45.10 5.35 23.51
N HIS A 257 44.57 5.44 22.29
CA HIS A 257 45.26 6.08 21.17
C HIS A 257 44.40 7.19 20.56
N SER A 258 44.96 8.40 20.51
CA SER A 258 44.37 9.55 19.83
C SER A 258 45.44 10.21 18.95
N ALA A 259 45.36 9.95 17.64
CA ALA A 259 46.27 10.53 16.65
C ALA A 259 45.75 11.87 16.08
N GLY A 260 44.64 12.38 16.59
CA GLY A 260 44.01 13.60 16.10
C GLY A 260 44.73 14.88 16.48
N ARG A 261 44.48 15.97 15.73
CA ARG A 261 44.91 17.32 16.12
C ARG A 261 44.23 17.70 17.44
N PHE A 262 44.99 18.24 18.40
CA PHE A 262 44.52 18.49 19.78
C PHE A 262 43.97 17.25 20.50
N GLY A 263 44.40 16.06 20.08
CA GLY A 263 43.97 14.80 20.69
C GLY A 263 44.38 14.71 22.16
N THR A 264 43.49 14.10 22.97
CA THR A 264 43.75 13.78 24.37
C THR A 264 43.51 12.30 24.64
N ALA A 265 44.20 11.75 25.64
CA ALA A 265 44.03 10.37 26.06
C ALA A 265 44.14 10.20 27.57
N SER A 266 43.39 9.24 28.11
CA SER A 266 43.47 8.78 29.50
C SER A 266 43.45 7.26 29.56
N ALA A 267 44.09 6.68 30.57
CA ALA A 267 44.12 5.23 30.77
C ALA A 267 44.30 4.88 32.26
N VAL A 268 43.87 3.67 32.62
CA VAL A 268 44.06 3.09 33.97
C VAL A 268 45.48 2.55 34.17
N ALA A 269 45.86 2.26 35.42
CA ALA A 269 47.17 1.69 35.75
C ALA A 269 47.37 0.32 35.05
N GLY A 270 48.57 0.07 34.53
CA GLY A 270 48.86 -1.14 33.75
C GLY A 270 48.46 -1.06 32.26
N SER A 271 47.92 0.07 31.83
CA SER A 271 47.62 0.39 30.43
C SER A 271 48.57 1.48 29.91
N ALA A 272 48.47 1.86 28.64
CA ALA A 272 49.29 2.88 28.00
C ALA A 272 48.46 3.94 27.29
N ILE A 273 49.08 5.09 27.00
CA ILE A 273 48.53 6.08 26.07
C ILE A 273 49.45 6.27 24.87
N SER A 274 48.88 6.69 23.74
CA SER A 274 49.60 7.04 22.51
C SER A 274 48.98 8.27 21.85
N LEU A 275 49.78 9.33 21.70
CA LEU A 275 49.33 10.65 21.28
C LEU A 275 50.19 11.22 20.14
N ALA A 276 49.61 12.13 19.37
CA ALA A 276 50.28 12.87 18.30
C ALA A 276 50.25 14.39 18.55
N ALA A 277 51.30 15.09 18.12
CA ALA A 277 51.40 16.55 18.13
C ALA A 277 51.61 17.08 16.72
N TYR A 278 50.95 18.21 16.42
CA TYR A 278 50.96 18.87 15.12
C TYR A 278 51.49 20.30 15.25
N ASP A 279 52.30 20.74 14.28
CA ASP A 279 52.65 22.14 14.09
C ASP A 279 51.50 22.84 13.38
N GLU A 280 50.92 23.81 14.07
CA GLU A 280 49.75 24.57 13.63
C GLU A 280 50.10 25.87 12.93
N SER A 281 51.38 26.24 12.93
CA SER A 281 51.87 27.45 12.25
C SER A 281 51.93 27.29 10.73
N VAL A 282 51.74 26.07 10.23
CA VAL A 282 51.78 25.71 8.80
C VAL A 282 50.46 25.10 8.34
N TRP A 283 50.05 25.38 7.09
CA TRP A 283 48.83 24.81 6.48
C TRP A 283 49.17 23.95 5.25
N PRO A 284 48.72 22.68 5.18
CA PRO A 284 48.00 21.96 6.24
C PRO A 284 48.90 21.68 7.47
N PRO A 285 48.32 21.50 8.67
CA PRO A 285 49.08 21.22 9.90
C PRO A 285 50.01 20.02 9.73
N LYS A 286 51.25 20.14 10.20
CA LYS A 286 52.28 19.13 10.00
C LYS A 286 52.45 18.27 11.25
N LEU A 287 52.40 16.95 11.12
CA LEU A 287 52.73 16.03 12.22
C LEU A 287 54.20 16.23 12.64
N ILE A 288 54.46 16.49 13.91
CA ILE A 288 55.81 16.78 14.45
C ILE A 288 56.27 15.81 15.53
N ALA A 289 55.35 15.16 16.25
CA ALA A 289 55.71 14.13 17.22
C ALA A 289 54.60 13.10 17.35
N VAL A 290 55.00 11.84 17.61
CA VAL A 290 54.11 10.77 18.08
C VAL A 290 54.82 10.11 19.25
N ARG A 291 54.14 9.99 20.38
CA ARG A 291 54.73 9.40 21.59
C ARG A 291 53.74 8.50 22.30
N SER A 292 54.25 7.37 22.77
CA SER A 292 53.51 6.41 23.60
C SER A 292 54.23 6.22 24.92
N SER A 293 53.47 5.97 25.99
CA SER A 293 54.03 5.69 27.31
C SER A 293 53.05 4.88 28.16
N MET A 294 53.60 4.01 29.00
CA MET A 294 52.83 3.31 30.02
C MET A 294 52.32 4.28 31.08
N VAL A 295 51.14 4.02 31.63
CA VAL A 295 50.63 4.70 32.81
C VAL A 295 51.49 4.30 34.01
N GLY A 296 52.01 5.30 34.73
CA GLY A 296 53.03 5.16 35.77
C GLY A 296 54.45 5.53 35.31
N GLU A 297 54.65 5.77 34.02
CA GLU A 297 55.93 6.20 33.44
C GLU A 297 55.82 7.60 32.83
N ASN A 298 56.97 8.28 32.64
CA ASN A 298 57.08 9.57 31.95
C ASN A 298 56.10 10.66 32.44
N GLY A 299 55.74 10.63 33.73
CA GLY A 299 54.83 11.61 34.35
C GLY A 299 53.33 11.37 34.10
N ILE A 300 52.95 10.20 33.58
CA ILE A 300 51.55 9.85 33.31
C ILE A 300 50.95 9.13 34.52
N GLU A 301 49.92 9.71 35.12
CA GLU A 301 49.18 9.14 36.23
C GLU A 301 47.87 8.51 35.74
N ALA A 302 47.40 7.49 36.46
CA ALA A 302 46.20 6.76 36.11
C ALA A 302 44.94 7.63 36.22
N GLY A 303 44.05 7.52 35.24
CA GLY A 303 42.76 8.25 35.20
C GLY A 303 42.88 9.74 34.85
N LYS A 304 44.08 10.28 34.68
CA LYS A 304 44.28 11.66 34.21
C LYS A 304 44.29 11.76 32.69
N ARG A 305 43.92 12.93 32.18
CA ARG A 305 43.85 13.23 30.74
C ARG A 305 45.10 13.98 30.30
N TYR A 306 45.72 13.52 29.22
CA TYR A 306 46.96 14.10 28.68
C TYR A 306 46.84 14.46 27.21
N ARG A 307 47.61 15.46 26.77
CA ARG A 307 47.91 15.78 25.36
C ARG A 307 49.41 15.78 25.10
N LEU A 308 49.83 15.77 23.83
CA LEU A 308 51.24 15.89 23.45
C LEU A 308 51.56 17.33 23.01
N THR A 309 52.58 17.94 23.62
CA THR A 309 53.05 19.28 23.23
C THR A 309 53.83 19.23 21.92
N THR A 310 54.06 20.40 21.30
CA THR A 310 54.91 20.51 20.11
C THR A 310 56.36 20.12 20.34
N ALA A 311 56.81 20.08 21.61
CA ALA A 311 58.11 19.54 22.01
C ALA A 311 58.12 18.01 22.18
N GLY A 312 56.96 17.34 22.06
CA GLY A 312 56.82 15.89 22.24
C GLY A 312 56.75 15.46 23.71
N GLU A 313 56.32 16.34 24.61
CA GLU A 313 56.14 16.06 26.04
C GLU A 313 54.67 15.86 26.38
N PHE A 314 54.37 14.99 27.36
CA PHE A 314 53.02 14.80 27.86
C PHE A 314 52.63 15.95 28.78
N GLU A 315 51.50 16.59 28.51
CA GLU A 315 50.95 17.68 29.30
C GLU A 315 49.56 17.27 29.82
N GLU A 316 49.34 17.38 31.13
CA GLU A 316 48.05 17.13 31.76
C GLU A 316 47.03 18.21 31.34
N VAL A 317 45.83 17.80 30.96
CA VAL A 317 44.73 18.69 30.57
C VAL A 317 43.68 18.69 31.68
N SER A 318 43.54 19.81 32.39
CA SER A 318 42.49 20.01 33.40
C SER A 318 41.11 20.17 32.75
N GLU A 319 40.07 19.60 33.36
CA GLU A 319 38.65 19.90 33.05
C GLU A 319 38.26 21.33 33.42
#